data_AF-A0A427DYL8-F1
#
_entry.id   AF-A0A427DYL8-F1
#
_cell.length_a   1.000
_cell.length_b   1.000
_cell.length_c   1.000
_cell.angle_alpha   90.00
_cell.angle_beta   90.00
_cell.angle_gamma   90.00
#
_symmetry.space_group_name_H-M   'P 1'
#
loop_
_entity.id
_entity.type
_entity.pdbx_description
1 polymer ?
#
loop_
_entity_poly.entity_id
_entity_poly.type
_entity_poly.pdbx_seq_one_letter_code
_entity_poly.pdbx_strand_id
1 'polypeptide(L)'
;MGTYNRFPSGASVEQVKKDAKSLSKSEGIPLHSALNTAAAKHGIAKPWAKVLEQLALIGDSDQFIVFNLQSAGRVVEFGLSAERPIGVIVGETGSGKSVLASLLCESHLALGVSALHFVSPYGITNDLAGRLLHKATARHGDRACLTKVERNANPLLQVTETCRATPLEIPVVSGDLIVVDECRQAIKIPLNEWAASTLPLGVGVLLVVQSAREIASLPRDRISFLLTAESARRFSLEAHPRPTLAIEVEDLAKRVAPAPATSLTTPSSDHAVLSALSQMNINGFQGANEPGAGWTNASLNCVLVLLPSLIEKIGESEHPSARTVTAELERMSLLMDTYKGMTTVTGSFSCKIGIKVYRDVVLVDKARLAALLPGKLESWGSTNLKIRISVPTRG
;
A
#
# COMPACT_ATOMS: atom_id res chain seq x y z
N MET A 1 -1.10 28.97 27.35
CA MET A 1 0.04 29.51 26.57
C MET A 1 1.06 28.39 26.46
N GLY A 2 0.89 27.54 25.44
CA GLY A 2 1.57 26.25 25.33
C GLY A 2 2.96 26.37 24.70
N THR A 3 3.90 25.67 25.30
CA THR A 3 5.34 25.66 25.07
C THR A 3 5.75 24.60 24.04
N TYR A 4 5.83 24.90 22.74
CA TYR A 4 6.41 23.94 21.77
C TYR A 4 7.25 24.58 20.64
N ASN A 5 8.18 25.47 20.99
CA ASN A 5 9.32 25.77 20.11
C ASN A 5 10.47 24.78 20.40
N ARG A 6 10.32 23.53 19.95
CA ARG A 6 11.38 22.51 20.08
C ARG A 6 12.03 22.23 18.74
N PHE A 7 13.34 22.05 18.77
CA PHE A 7 14.10 21.56 17.63
C PHE A 7 13.72 20.11 17.31
N PRO A 8 13.95 19.63 16.08
CA PRO A 8 13.76 18.23 15.69
C PRO A 8 14.41 17.24 16.66
N SER A 9 15.62 17.56 17.16
CA SER A 9 16.27 16.73 18.18
C SER A 9 15.54 16.70 19.55
N GLY A 10 14.38 17.35 19.70
CA GLY A 10 13.64 17.54 20.95
C GLY A 10 14.21 18.65 21.86
N ALA A 11 15.33 19.28 21.50
CA ALA A 11 15.97 20.31 22.31
C ALA A 11 15.14 21.61 22.34
N SER A 12 15.09 22.28 23.49
CA SER A 12 14.44 23.60 23.59
C SER A 12 15.33 24.69 23.01
N VAL A 13 14.74 25.83 22.63
CA VAL A 13 15.50 27.01 22.17
C VAL A 13 16.53 27.46 23.22
N GLU A 14 16.20 27.37 24.51
CA GLU A 14 17.11 27.70 25.60
C GLU A 14 18.29 26.73 25.66
N GLN A 15 18.05 25.44 25.43
CA GLN A 15 19.10 24.43 25.40
C GLN A 15 20.05 24.68 24.23
N VAL A 16 19.53 24.91 23.02
CA VAL A 16 20.37 25.18 21.84
C VAL A 16 21.17 26.49 22.00
N LYS A 17 20.59 27.51 22.64
CA LYS A 17 21.33 28.75 23.00
C LYS A 17 22.46 28.49 24.00
N LYS A 18 22.28 27.58 24.97
CA LYS A 18 23.35 27.19 25.91
C LYS A 18 24.47 26.46 25.18
N ASP A 19 24.12 25.53 24.29
CA ASP A 19 25.09 24.76 23.51
C ASP A 19 25.91 25.69 22.59
N ALA A 20 25.25 26.66 21.93
CA ALA A 20 25.94 27.68 21.14
C ALA A 20 26.91 28.55 21.95
N LYS A 21 26.55 28.92 23.19
CA LYS A 21 27.47 29.66 24.09
C LYS A 21 28.68 28.83 24.50
N SER A 22 28.49 27.54 24.73
CA SER A 22 29.58 26.60 25.00
C SER A 22 30.52 26.50 23.80
N LEU A 23 29.95 26.34 22.61
CA LEU A 23 30.66 26.18 21.33
C LEU A 23 31.46 27.45 20.96
N SER A 24 30.88 28.63 21.16
CA SER A 24 31.55 29.92 20.97
C SER A 24 32.77 30.08 21.87
N LYS A 25 32.71 29.60 23.12
CA LYS A 25 33.85 29.66 24.06
C LYS A 25 34.94 28.64 23.73
N SER A 26 34.57 27.42 23.35
CA SER A 26 35.54 26.35 23.10
C SER A 26 36.27 26.52 21.77
N GLU A 27 35.59 27.00 20.74
CA GLU A 27 36.14 27.09 19.37
C GLU A 27 36.56 28.52 18.99
N GLY A 28 36.31 29.51 19.86
CA GLY A 28 36.65 30.91 19.61
C GLY A 28 35.84 31.56 18.46
N ILE A 29 34.74 30.95 18.04
CA ILE A 29 33.90 31.48 16.96
C ILE A 29 32.88 32.51 17.48
N PRO A 30 32.48 33.50 16.65
CA PRO A 30 31.43 34.45 17.02
C PRO A 30 30.10 33.77 17.38
N LEU A 31 29.39 34.28 18.38
CA LEU A 31 28.15 33.68 18.89
C LEU A 31 27.08 33.45 17.81
N HIS A 32 26.95 34.35 16.83
CA HIS A 32 25.98 34.19 15.74
C HIS A 32 26.32 32.97 14.85
N SER A 33 27.60 32.72 14.61
CA SER A 33 28.07 31.54 13.87
C SER A 33 27.86 30.27 14.71
N ALA A 34 28.15 30.33 16.01
CA ALA A 34 27.91 29.21 16.92
C ALA A 34 26.42 28.85 17.03
N LEU A 35 25.51 29.82 16.97
CA LEU A 35 24.06 29.58 16.95
C LEU A 35 23.61 28.86 15.67
N ASN A 36 24.18 29.22 14.51
CA ASN A 36 23.90 28.52 13.26
C ASN A 36 24.40 27.06 13.32
N THR A 37 25.63 26.85 13.82
CA THR A 37 26.22 25.52 13.98
C THR A 37 25.43 24.66 14.97
N ALA A 38 25.03 25.23 16.11
CA ALA A 38 24.22 24.55 17.11
C ALA A 38 22.82 24.21 16.55
N ALA A 39 22.15 25.14 15.88
CA ALA A 39 20.86 24.87 15.23
C ALA A 39 20.96 23.74 14.19
N ALA A 40 22.01 23.74 13.37
CA ALA A 40 22.26 22.67 12.41
C ALA A 40 22.46 21.31 13.10
N LYS A 41 23.21 21.27 14.21
CA LYS A 41 23.39 20.07 15.04
C LYS A 41 22.08 19.53 15.60
N HIS A 42 21.12 20.42 15.85
CA HIS A 42 19.78 20.06 16.34
C HIS A 42 18.74 19.88 15.22
N GLY A 43 19.16 19.80 13.96
CA GLY A 43 18.31 19.43 12.81
C GLY A 43 17.79 20.59 11.97
N ILE A 44 18.19 21.84 12.23
CA ILE A 44 17.79 23.00 11.41
C ILE A 44 19.01 23.71 10.85
N ALA A 45 19.39 23.36 9.62
CA ALA A 45 20.52 23.96 8.90
C ALA A 45 20.12 25.29 8.23
N LYS A 46 19.64 26.26 9.01
CA LYS A 46 19.32 27.62 8.55
C LYS A 46 19.96 28.68 9.45
N PRO A 47 20.14 29.92 8.96
CA PRO A 47 20.57 31.02 9.81
C PRO A 47 19.63 31.18 11.00
N TRP A 48 20.18 31.41 12.19
CA TRP A 48 19.43 31.49 13.46
C TRP A 48 18.22 32.43 13.40
N ALA A 49 18.32 33.53 12.65
CA ALA A 49 17.22 34.46 12.41
C ALA A 49 15.97 33.79 11.78
N LYS A 50 16.18 32.80 10.91
CA LYS A 50 15.11 32.01 10.25
C LYS A 50 14.70 30.77 11.03
N VAL A 51 15.51 30.34 12.00
CA VAL A 51 15.19 29.19 12.87
C VAL A 51 13.97 29.48 13.72
N LEU A 52 13.83 30.68 14.27
CA LEU A 52 12.69 31.04 15.12
C LEU A 52 11.38 31.15 14.32
N GLU A 53 11.43 31.69 13.09
CA GLU A 53 10.28 31.70 12.18
C GLU A 53 9.83 30.28 11.84
N GLN A 54 10.79 29.38 11.56
CA GLN A 54 10.51 27.99 11.28
C GLN A 54 9.99 27.23 12.50
N LEU A 55 10.55 27.48 13.69
CA LEU A 55 10.05 26.89 14.93
C LEU A 55 8.65 27.42 15.28
N ALA A 56 8.34 28.68 14.98
CA ALA A 56 7.01 29.23 15.15
C ALA A 56 6.01 28.58 14.18
N LEU A 57 6.40 28.33 12.93
CA LEU A 57 5.60 27.58 11.96
C LEU A 57 5.34 26.14 12.43
N ILE A 58 6.35 25.49 13.03
CA ILE A 58 6.23 24.14 13.61
C ILE A 58 5.45 24.16 14.93
N GLY A 59 5.54 25.25 15.70
CA GLY A 59 4.98 25.38 17.04
C GLY A 59 3.52 25.82 17.09
N ASP A 60 2.99 26.41 16.02
CA ASP A 60 1.56 26.74 15.88
C ASP A 60 0.74 25.57 15.34
N SER A 61 1.39 24.61 14.66
CA SER A 61 0.76 23.37 14.25
C SER A 61 1.10 22.26 15.24
N ASP A 62 0.10 21.52 15.75
CA ASP A 62 0.36 20.26 16.47
C ASP A 62 1.15 19.23 15.62
N GLN A 63 1.35 19.53 14.34
CA GLN A 63 2.03 18.71 13.36
C GLN A 63 3.55 18.94 13.37
N PHE A 64 4.30 17.86 13.60
CA PHE A 64 5.76 17.88 13.55
C PHE A 64 6.31 17.42 12.17
N ILE A 65 5.46 16.85 11.31
CA ILE A 65 5.76 16.58 9.89
C ILE A 65 4.64 17.14 9.04
N VAL A 66 5.00 17.87 7.98
CA VAL A 66 4.08 18.40 6.99
C VAL A 66 4.49 17.93 5.60
N PHE A 67 3.52 17.54 4.80
CA PHE A 67 3.64 17.12 3.42
C PHE A 67 2.82 18.04 2.53
N ASN A 68 3.41 18.48 1.43
CA ASN A 68 2.78 19.33 0.44
C ASN A 68 2.69 18.57 -0.88
N LEU A 69 1.47 18.21 -1.29
CA LEU A 69 1.22 17.62 -2.60
C LEU A 69 0.51 18.63 -3.50
N GLN A 70 1.00 18.79 -4.73
CA GLN A 70 0.34 19.62 -5.73
C GLN A 70 -0.74 18.82 -6.48
N SER A 71 -1.96 19.36 -6.52
CA SER A 71 -3.08 18.86 -7.35
C SER A 71 -3.81 20.06 -7.93
N ALA A 72 -4.05 20.08 -9.25
CA ALA A 72 -4.81 21.11 -9.94
C ALA A 72 -4.34 22.56 -9.64
N GLY A 73 -3.04 22.77 -9.47
CA GLY A 73 -2.48 24.08 -9.11
C GLY A 73 -2.76 24.53 -7.67
N ARG A 74 -3.32 23.65 -6.83
CA ARG A 74 -3.48 23.84 -5.39
C ARG A 74 -2.47 22.97 -4.65
N VAL A 75 -1.95 23.50 -3.55
CA VAL A 75 -1.16 22.72 -2.60
C VAL A 75 -2.13 22.12 -1.59
N VAL A 76 -2.16 20.80 -1.50
CA VAL A 76 -2.87 20.07 -0.45
C VAL A 76 -1.84 19.71 0.62
N GLU A 77 -2.12 20.16 1.84
CA GLU A 77 -1.27 19.94 2.99
C GLU A 77 -1.78 18.73 3.79
N PHE A 78 -0.85 17.85 4.18
CA PHE A 78 -1.08 16.76 5.11
C PHE A 78 -0.04 16.87 6.22
N GLY A 79 -0.36 16.45 7.44
CA GLY A 79 0.69 16.40 8.45
C GLY A 79 0.48 15.34 9.49
N LEU A 80 1.53 15.09 10.27
CA LEU A 80 1.58 14.11 11.34
C LEU A 80 1.87 14.86 12.64
N SER A 81 1.08 14.57 13.67
CA SER A 81 1.19 15.19 14.99
C SER A 81 1.58 14.17 16.05
N ALA A 82 1.99 14.63 17.23
CA ALA A 82 2.30 13.73 18.34
C ALA A 82 1.09 12.85 18.73
N GLU A 83 -0.12 13.40 18.57
CA GLU A 83 -1.37 12.67 18.80
C GLU A 83 -1.70 11.71 17.66
N ARG A 84 -1.46 12.14 16.41
CA ARG A 84 -1.72 11.41 15.17
C ARG A 84 -0.47 11.25 14.32
N PRO A 85 0.48 10.38 14.70
CA PRO A 85 1.75 10.27 14.00
C PRO A 85 1.68 9.40 12.76
N ILE A 86 0.54 8.79 12.44
CA ILE A 86 0.42 7.77 11.38
C ILE A 86 -0.28 8.33 10.15
N GLY A 87 0.41 8.32 9.01
CA GLY A 87 -0.16 8.46 7.69
C GLY A 87 -0.27 7.09 7.01
N VAL A 88 -1.36 6.84 6.29
CA VAL A 88 -1.55 5.57 5.57
C VAL A 88 -1.76 5.82 4.09
N ILE A 89 -1.09 5.04 3.25
CA ILE A 89 -1.35 4.92 1.82
C ILE A 89 -1.82 3.50 1.52
N VAL A 90 -3.02 3.38 0.97
CA VAL A 90 -3.66 2.11 0.64
C VAL A 90 -3.77 1.97 -0.87
N GLY A 91 -3.36 0.83 -1.42
CA GLY A 91 -3.68 0.50 -2.80
C GLY A 91 -3.15 -0.85 -3.25
N GLU A 92 -3.79 -1.43 -4.27
CA GLU A 92 -3.33 -2.71 -4.83
C GLU A 92 -1.95 -2.56 -5.51
N THR A 93 -1.32 -3.67 -5.84
CA THR A 93 -0.10 -3.66 -6.66
C THR A 93 -0.37 -2.98 -8.00
N GLY A 94 0.54 -2.12 -8.45
CA GLY A 94 0.36 -1.34 -9.68
C GLY A 94 -0.56 -0.11 -9.57
N SER A 95 -1.18 0.13 -8.42
CA SER A 95 -2.10 1.27 -8.22
C SER A 95 -1.42 2.64 -8.19
N GLY A 96 -0.09 2.69 -7.97
CA GLY A 96 0.67 3.93 -7.82
C GLY A 96 0.94 4.34 -6.37
N LYS A 97 0.56 3.53 -5.36
CA LYS A 97 0.85 3.79 -3.93
C LYS A 97 2.32 4.13 -3.66
N SER A 98 3.22 3.42 -4.35
CA SER A 98 4.66 3.59 -4.24
C SER A 98 5.12 4.94 -4.77
N VAL A 99 4.51 5.42 -5.86
CA VAL A 99 4.76 6.75 -6.42
C VAL A 99 4.26 7.82 -5.44
N LEU A 100 3.08 7.65 -4.85
CA LEU A 100 2.57 8.59 -3.85
C LEU A 100 3.45 8.67 -2.61
N ALA A 101 3.87 7.52 -2.07
CA ALA A 101 4.80 7.46 -0.96
C ALA A 101 6.10 8.21 -1.29
N SER A 102 6.58 8.07 -2.54
CA SER A 102 7.75 8.77 -3.03
C SER A 102 7.59 10.29 -3.01
N LEU A 103 6.43 10.79 -3.47
CA LEU A 103 6.13 12.22 -3.49
C LEU A 103 6.07 12.81 -2.08
N LEU A 104 5.46 12.10 -1.12
CA LEU A 104 5.42 12.51 0.28
C LEU A 104 6.83 12.54 0.90
N CYS A 105 7.64 11.51 0.64
CA CYS A 105 9.02 11.45 1.08
C CYS A 105 9.86 12.60 0.52
N GLU A 106 9.72 12.91 -0.77
CA GLU A 106 10.40 14.05 -1.41
C GLU A 106 9.95 15.37 -0.81
N SER A 107 8.64 15.56 -0.60
CA SER A 107 8.13 16.77 0.06
C SER A 107 8.71 16.93 1.47
N HIS A 108 8.86 15.85 2.22
CA HIS A 108 9.41 15.87 3.56
C HIS A 108 10.90 16.22 3.56
N LEU A 109 11.69 15.57 2.70
CA LEU A 109 13.12 15.86 2.55
C LEU A 109 13.40 17.28 2.08
N ALA A 110 12.54 17.85 1.24
CA ALA A 110 12.67 19.21 0.73
C ALA A 110 12.61 20.27 1.86
N LEU A 111 11.95 19.97 2.99
CA LEU A 111 11.95 20.85 4.15
C LEU A 111 13.31 20.90 4.86
N GLY A 112 14.14 19.87 4.67
CA GLY A 112 15.51 19.84 5.15
C GLY A 112 15.63 19.72 6.67
N VAL A 113 14.63 19.15 7.36
CA VAL A 113 14.54 19.15 8.84
C VAL A 113 14.85 17.79 9.50
N SER A 114 14.63 16.70 8.78
CA SER A 114 14.56 15.34 9.32
C SER A 114 15.18 14.31 8.39
N ALA A 115 15.33 13.08 8.88
CA ALA A 115 15.78 11.93 8.11
C ALA A 115 14.59 11.03 7.68
N LEU A 116 14.79 10.30 6.59
CA LEU A 116 13.90 9.22 6.17
C LEU A 116 14.49 7.86 6.57
N HIS A 117 13.66 7.02 7.18
CA HIS A 117 14.01 5.64 7.52
C HIS A 117 13.08 4.69 6.77
N PHE A 118 13.62 3.97 5.79
CA PHE A 118 12.85 2.97 5.05
C PHE A 118 12.90 1.61 5.74
N VAL A 119 11.73 0.99 5.89
CA VAL A 119 11.54 -0.35 6.46
C VAL A 119 10.85 -1.19 5.39
N SER A 120 11.59 -2.11 4.78
CA SER A 120 11.07 -3.00 3.73
C SER A 120 11.44 -4.46 3.98
N PRO A 121 10.55 -5.42 3.67
CA PRO A 121 10.85 -6.84 3.73
C PRO A 121 11.70 -7.30 2.52
N TYR A 122 11.74 -6.49 1.46
CA TYR A 122 12.49 -6.76 0.25
C TYR A 122 13.82 -5.99 0.31
N GLY A 123 14.90 -6.60 -0.18
CA GLY A 123 16.21 -5.97 -0.15
C GLY A 123 16.32 -4.75 -1.08
N ILE A 124 17.41 -3.99 -0.90
CA ILE A 124 17.73 -2.69 -1.52
C ILE A 124 17.66 -2.68 -3.07
N THR A 125 17.76 -3.82 -3.74
CA THR A 125 18.16 -3.83 -5.15
C THR A 125 17.04 -3.69 -6.16
N ASN A 126 15.75 -3.85 -5.81
CA ASN A 126 14.65 -3.79 -6.81
C ASN A 126 13.28 -3.30 -6.30
N ASP A 127 13.13 -2.95 -5.03
CA ASP A 127 11.84 -2.55 -4.48
C ASP A 127 11.64 -1.02 -4.47
N LEU A 128 10.48 -0.57 -4.00
CA LEU A 128 10.18 0.85 -3.83
C LEU A 128 11.21 1.51 -2.89
N ALA A 129 11.50 0.87 -1.76
CA ALA A 129 12.40 1.39 -0.74
C ALA A 129 13.81 1.64 -1.30
N GLY A 130 14.35 0.71 -2.09
CA GLY A 130 15.64 0.86 -2.76
C GLY A 130 15.67 2.01 -3.77
N ARG A 131 14.62 2.13 -4.60
CA ARG A 131 14.52 3.24 -5.57
C ARG A 131 14.35 4.59 -4.88
N LEU A 132 13.56 4.63 -3.82
CA LEU A 132 13.34 5.83 -3.04
C LEU A 132 14.60 6.27 -2.31
N LEU A 133 15.28 5.33 -1.67
CA LEU A 133 16.56 5.55 -1.02
C LEU A 133 17.57 6.10 -2.03
N HIS A 134 17.77 5.43 -3.17
CA HIS A 134 18.74 5.88 -4.17
C HIS A 134 18.44 7.30 -4.66
N LYS A 135 17.17 7.62 -4.93
CA LYS A 135 16.76 8.96 -5.36
C LYS A 135 16.94 10.00 -4.25
N ALA A 136 16.60 9.65 -3.02
CA ALA A 136 16.76 10.50 -1.85
C ALA A 136 18.24 10.77 -1.54
N THR A 137 19.08 9.73 -1.48
CA THR A 137 20.52 9.85 -1.23
C THR A 137 21.21 10.65 -2.33
N ALA A 138 20.84 10.44 -3.60
CA ALA A 138 21.41 11.21 -4.71
C ALA A 138 21.11 12.71 -4.64
N ARG A 139 19.97 13.12 -4.07
CA ARG A 139 19.54 14.54 -3.99
C ARG A 139 19.81 15.20 -2.64
N HIS A 140 19.77 14.42 -1.56
CA HIS A 140 19.75 14.92 -0.19
C HIS A 140 20.89 14.34 0.67
N GLY A 141 21.80 13.56 0.08
CA GLY A 141 22.98 12.99 0.74
C GLY A 141 22.60 11.97 1.82
N ASP A 142 23.30 12.01 2.95
CA ASP A 142 23.17 11.07 4.07
C ASP A 142 21.90 11.28 4.91
N ARG A 143 20.81 11.78 4.32
CA ARG A 143 19.54 12.06 5.03
C ARG A 143 18.47 10.99 4.82
N ALA A 144 18.78 9.98 4.01
CA ALA A 144 17.93 8.83 3.80
C ALA A 144 18.70 7.57 4.18
N CYS A 145 18.15 6.80 5.10
CA CYS A 145 18.68 5.53 5.54
C CYS A 145 17.69 4.41 5.22
N LEU A 146 18.21 3.23 4.90
CA LEU A 146 17.42 2.03 4.68
C LEU A 146 17.76 1.03 5.77
N THR A 147 16.76 0.73 6.60
CA THR A 147 16.83 -0.35 7.58
C THR A 147 16.28 -1.61 6.93
N LYS A 148 17.18 -2.53 6.59
CA LYS A 148 16.78 -3.86 6.15
C LYS A 148 16.26 -4.65 7.35
N VAL A 149 15.01 -5.09 7.30
CA VAL A 149 14.46 -5.96 8.35
C VAL A 149 14.91 -7.38 8.08
N GLU A 150 15.75 -7.96 8.94
CA GLU A 150 16.05 -9.39 8.84
C GLU A 150 14.81 -10.20 9.20
N ARG A 151 14.62 -11.33 8.51
CA ARG A 151 13.51 -12.24 8.79
C ARG A 151 13.62 -12.72 10.24
N ASN A 152 12.75 -12.18 11.12
CA ASN A 152 12.44 -12.61 12.51
C ASN A 152 12.72 -11.61 13.63
N ALA A 153 13.23 -10.41 13.36
CA ALA A 153 13.42 -9.43 14.42
C ALA A 153 12.23 -8.47 14.56
N ASN A 154 12.09 -7.86 15.73
CA ASN A 154 11.17 -6.76 15.94
C ASN A 154 11.68 -5.55 15.13
N PRO A 155 10.87 -4.98 14.20
CA PRO A 155 11.33 -3.90 13.33
C PRO A 155 11.76 -2.65 14.09
N LEU A 156 11.22 -2.41 15.29
CA LEU A 156 11.66 -1.29 16.13
C LEU A 156 12.97 -1.55 16.84
N LEU A 157 13.18 -2.78 17.33
CA LEU A 157 14.49 -3.20 17.83
C LEU A 157 15.50 -3.16 16.71
N GLN A 158 15.19 -3.59 15.48
CA GLN A 158 16.11 -3.43 14.35
C GLN A 158 16.28 -1.97 13.93
N VAL A 159 15.23 -1.17 13.84
CA VAL A 159 15.42 0.27 13.58
C VAL A 159 16.28 0.90 14.68
N THR A 160 16.17 0.51 15.95
CA THR A 160 17.03 1.03 17.03
C THR A 160 18.41 0.35 17.16
N GLU A 161 18.58 -0.92 16.79
CA GLU A 161 19.80 -1.74 16.89
C GLU A 161 20.61 -1.74 15.59
N THR A 162 19.97 -1.80 14.42
CA THR A 162 20.61 -1.59 13.11
C THR A 162 21.11 -0.16 12.98
N CYS A 163 20.45 0.82 13.61
CA CYS A 163 21.04 2.16 13.82
C CYS A 163 22.31 2.15 14.69
N ARG A 164 22.62 1.07 15.41
CA ARG A 164 23.86 0.92 16.21
C ARG A 164 24.94 0.07 15.53
N ALA A 165 24.61 -0.75 14.53
CA ALA A 165 25.48 -1.84 14.07
C ALA A 165 25.97 -1.75 12.61
N THR A 166 25.46 -0.81 11.80
CA THR A 166 25.90 -0.60 10.41
C THR A 166 26.53 0.78 10.20
N PRO A 167 27.53 0.94 9.30
CA PRO A 167 28.35 2.17 9.20
C PRO A 167 27.65 3.40 8.61
N LEU A 168 26.33 3.36 8.41
CA LEU A 168 25.51 4.53 8.11
C LEU A 168 24.69 4.83 9.38
N GLU A 169 25.30 5.65 10.23
CA GLU A 169 24.95 5.99 11.61
C GLU A 169 23.95 7.16 11.66
N ILE A 170 22.64 6.90 11.59
CA ILE A 170 21.65 7.97 11.84
C ILE A 170 20.70 7.50 12.93
N PRO A 171 20.88 7.96 14.19
CA PRO A 171 19.92 7.65 15.24
C PRO A 171 18.56 8.23 14.85
N VAL A 172 17.50 7.45 15.05
CA VAL A 172 16.13 7.96 14.89
C VAL A 172 15.89 9.06 15.92
N VAL A 173 15.57 10.26 15.45
CA VAL A 173 15.25 11.42 16.29
C VAL A 173 13.80 11.85 16.09
N SER A 174 13.27 12.66 17.02
CA SER A 174 11.93 13.23 16.82
C SER A 174 11.89 14.07 15.54
N GLY A 175 10.75 14.00 14.85
CA GLY A 175 10.58 14.64 13.55
C GLY A 175 11.01 13.80 12.35
N ASP A 176 11.71 12.68 12.57
CA ASP A 176 12.01 11.73 11.51
C ASP A 176 10.76 11.02 11.00
N LEU A 177 10.81 10.61 9.72
CA LEU A 177 9.75 9.84 9.09
C LEU A 177 10.20 8.41 8.82
N ILE A 178 9.47 7.45 9.41
CA ILE A 178 9.62 6.03 9.16
C ILE A 178 8.62 5.62 8.08
N VAL A 179 9.12 5.10 6.96
CA VAL A 179 8.30 4.61 5.85
C VAL A 179 8.32 3.11 5.86
N VAL A 180 7.17 2.49 6.09
CA VAL A 180 7.02 1.04 6.10
C VAL A 180 6.36 0.59 4.81
N ASP A 181 7.12 -0.10 3.97
CA ASP A 181 6.59 -0.74 2.77
C ASP A 181 6.13 -2.16 3.09
N GLU A 182 4.97 -2.55 2.55
CA GLU A 182 4.43 -3.91 2.67
C GLU A 182 4.33 -4.37 4.14
N CYS A 183 3.62 -3.58 4.95
CA CYS A 183 3.59 -3.69 6.42
C CYS A 183 3.35 -5.10 6.94
N ARG A 184 2.49 -5.90 6.30
CA ARG A 184 2.22 -7.28 6.71
C ARG A 184 3.44 -8.21 6.66
N GLN A 185 4.37 -7.92 5.77
CA GLN A 185 5.60 -8.69 5.58
C GLN A 185 6.75 -8.09 6.38
N ALA A 186 6.79 -6.76 6.51
CA ALA A 186 7.80 -6.03 7.27
C ALA A 186 7.61 -6.17 8.80
N ILE A 187 6.36 -6.08 9.28
CA ILE A 187 6.01 -6.02 10.69
C ILE A 187 5.40 -7.36 11.12
N LYS A 188 6.15 -8.09 11.94
CA LYS A 188 5.73 -9.42 12.46
C LYS A 188 4.93 -9.36 13.76
N ILE A 189 4.95 -8.20 14.43
CA ILE A 189 4.12 -7.94 15.60
C ILE A 189 2.79 -7.29 15.17
N PRO A 190 1.74 -7.36 15.98
CA PRO A 190 0.51 -6.63 15.72
C PRO A 190 0.78 -5.14 15.46
N LEU A 191 0.19 -4.59 14.40
CA LEU A 191 0.47 -3.23 13.91
C LEU A 191 0.15 -2.14 14.96
N ASN A 192 -0.82 -2.40 15.83
CA ASN A 192 -1.16 -1.56 16.98
C ASN A 192 -0.05 -1.53 18.05
N GLU A 193 0.56 -2.68 18.35
CA GLU A 193 1.68 -2.76 19.29
C GLU A 193 2.89 -2.03 18.73
N TRP A 194 3.19 -2.25 17.44
CA TRP A 194 4.28 -1.56 16.75
C TRP A 194 4.09 -0.05 16.75
N ALA A 195 2.90 0.42 16.36
CA ALA A 195 2.56 1.84 16.39
C ALA A 195 2.70 2.43 17.81
N ALA A 196 2.21 1.72 18.83
CA ALA A 196 2.32 2.16 20.22
C ALA A 196 3.77 2.38 20.65
N SER A 197 4.69 1.52 20.21
CA SER A 197 6.12 1.64 20.51
C SER A 197 6.86 2.73 19.72
N THR A 198 6.31 3.24 18.61
CA THR A 198 6.87 4.42 17.91
C THR A 198 6.52 5.74 18.59
N LEU A 199 5.40 5.80 19.33
CA LEU A 199 4.88 7.03 19.93
C LEU A 199 5.87 7.78 20.82
N PRO A 200 6.61 7.14 21.75
CA PRO A 200 7.52 7.85 22.63
C PRO A 200 8.70 8.50 21.90
N LEU A 201 8.97 8.10 20.66
CA LEU A 201 10.09 8.61 19.86
C LEU A 201 9.76 9.94 19.18
N GLY A 202 8.48 10.35 19.13
CA GLY A 202 8.05 11.57 18.45
C GLY A 202 8.37 11.56 16.95
N VAL A 203 8.28 10.38 16.33
CA VAL A 203 8.53 10.15 14.90
C VAL A 203 7.22 10.02 14.16
N GLY A 204 7.24 10.38 12.88
CA GLY A 204 6.13 10.14 11.98
C GLY A 204 6.25 8.77 11.35
N VAL A 205 5.12 8.17 11.05
CA VAL A 205 5.03 6.87 10.41
C VAL A 205 4.20 7.00 9.15
N LEU A 206 4.75 6.56 8.03
CA LEU A 206 4.02 6.41 6.78
C LEU A 206 3.91 4.92 6.44
N LEU A 207 2.69 4.39 6.49
CA LEU A 207 2.40 2.99 6.17
C LEU A 207 1.96 2.87 4.72
N VAL A 208 2.62 2.01 3.95
CA VAL A 208 2.23 1.69 2.57
C VAL A 208 1.68 0.26 2.56
N VAL A 209 0.36 0.14 2.46
CA VAL A 209 -0.37 -1.14 2.59
C VAL A 209 -1.13 -1.49 1.32
N GLN A 210 -1.38 -2.79 1.10
CA GLN A 210 -2.13 -3.23 -0.06
C GLN A 210 -3.64 -3.10 0.14
N SER A 211 -4.10 -3.32 1.36
CA SER A 211 -5.52 -3.31 1.72
C SER A 211 -5.79 -2.55 3.01
N ALA A 212 -6.92 -1.85 3.07
CA ALA A 212 -7.41 -1.22 4.30
C ALA A 212 -7.64 -2.24 5.43
N ARG A 213 -7.78 -3.54 5.13
CA ARG A 213 -7.87 -4.60 6.14
C ARG A 213 -6.59 -4.74 6.97
N GLU A 214 -5.43 -4.37 6.43
CA GLU A 214 -4.15 -4.47 7.13
C GLU A 214 -4.01 -3.45 8.26
N ILE A 215 -4.74 -2.34 8.17
CA ILE A 215 -4.76 -1.30 9.20
C ILE A 215 -5.98 -1.40 10.12
N ALA A 216 -6.78 -2.46 10.01
CA ALA A 216 -8.02 -2.60 10.80
C ALA A 216 -7.76 -2.66 12.32
N SER A 217 -6.57 -3.10 12.73
CA SER A 217 -6.14 -3.13 14.13
C SER A 217 -5.59 -1.80 14.62
N LEU A 218 -5.31 -0.82 13.73
CA LEU A 218 -4.77 0.46 14.16
C LEU A 218 -5.82 1.32 14.87
N PRO A 219 -5.44 1.98 15.97
CA PRO A 219 -6.29 2.97 16.63
C PRO A 219 -6.54 4.15 15.67
N ARG A 220 -7.81 4.36 15.29
CA ARG A 220 -8.21 5.37 14.29
C ARG A 220 -7.86 6.79 14.71
N ASP A 221 -7.92 7.06 16.01
CA ASP A 221 -7.54 8.32 16.63
C ASP A 221 -6.05 8.64 16.50
N ARG A 222 -5.22 7.68 16.06
CA ARG A 222 -3.79 7.87 15.78
C ARG A 222 -3.46 8.07 14.31
N ILE A 223 -4.43 7.85 13.41
CA ILE A 223 -4.25 8.03 11.98
C ILE A 223 -4.57 9.48 11.64
N SER A 224 -3.58 10.22 11.13
CA SER A 224 -3.77 11.60 10.71
C SER A 224 -4.47 11.69 9.35
N PHE A 225 -4.05 10.84 8.41
CA PHE A 225 -4.64 10.78 7.08
C PHE A 225 -4.58 9.37 6.49
N LEU A 226 -5.53 9.10 5.60
CA LEU A 226 -5.59 7.90 4.79
C LEU A 226 -5.73 8.32 3.32
N LEU A 227 -4.75 7.95 2.51
CA LEU A 227 -4.73 8.19 1.08
C LEU A 227 -4.94 6.88 0.34
N THR A 228 -5.79 6.88 -0.67
CA THR A 228 -5.87 5.77 -1.62
C THR A 228 -4.95 6.06 -2.80
N ALA A 229 -4.43 5.01 -3.41
CA ALA A 229 -3.65 5.15 -4.65
C ALA A 229 -4.49 5.72 -5.81
N GLU A 230 -5.82 5.61 -5.75
CA GLU A 230 -6.71 6.29 -6.68
C GLU A 230 -6.71 7.81 -6.47
N SER A 231 -6.68 8.27 -5.20
CA SER A 231 -6.41 9.68 -4.90
C SER A 231 -5.05 10.12 -5.47
N ALA A 232 -4.03 9.25 -5.43
CA ALA A 232 -2.70 9.51 -6.02
C ALA A 232 -2.73 9.76 -7.53
N ARG A 233 -3.60 9.07 -8.28
CA ARG A 233 -3.73 9.31 -9.73
C ARG A 233 -4.17 10.74 -10.02
N ARG A 234 -4.98 11.36 -9.15
CA ARG A 234 -5.37 12.78 -9.28
C ARG A 234 -4.17 13.72 -9.09
N PHE A 235 -3.27 13.40 -8.16
CA PHE A 235 -2.00 14.14 -7.97
C PHE A 235 -0.99 13.89 -9.11
N SER A 236 -1.04 12.72 -9.77
CA SER A 236 -0.09 12.31 -10.82
C SER A 236 -0.51 12.67 -12.25
N LEU A 237 -1.82 12.73 -12.55
CA LEU A 237 -2.37 13.02 -13.88
C LEU A 237 -2.47 14.52 -14.18
N GLU A 238 -2.49 15.39 -13.17
CA GLU A 238 -2.70 16.84 -13.33
C GLU A 238 -1.44 17.66 -13.61
N ALA A 239 -0.31 17.01 -13.92
CA ALA A 239 0.79 17.66 -14.64
C ALA A 239 0.37 18.12 -16.05
N HIS A 240 -0.82 17.72 -16.54
CA HIS A 240 -1.53 18.28 -17.69
C HIS A 240 -3.01 18.58 -17.37
N PRO A 241 -3.64 19.62 -17.98
CA PRO A 241 -4.78 20.29 -17.38
C PRO A 241 -6.13 19.69 -17.78
N ARG A 242 -6.99 19.38 -16.79
CA ARG A 242 -8.39 19.87 -16.65
C ARG A 242 -9.06 19.24 -15.40
N PRO A 243 -10.04 19.95 -14.79
CA PRO A 243 -10.35 19.82 -13.37
C PRO A 243 -11.51 18.86 -13.10
N THR A 244 -11.55 18.24 -11.91
CA THR A 244 -12.66 18.34 -10.93
C THR A 244 -12.25 17.62 -9.63
N LEU A 245 -12.21 18.37 -8.53
CA LEU A 245 -11.82 17.92 -7.18
C LEU A 245 -13.08 17.72 -6.32
N ALA A 246 -13.19 16.55 -5.70
CA ALA A 246 -13.91 16.36 -4.43
C ALA A 246 -13.02 15.51 -3.52
N ILE A 247 -12.65 16.09 -2.38
CA ILE A 247 -11.95 15.46 -1.26
C ILE A 247 -13.04 15.05 -0.27
N GLU A 248 -13.23 13.75 -0.03
CA GLU A 248 -14.11 13.25 1.03
C GLU A 248 -13.24 12.61 2.13
N VAL A 249 -13.04 13.34 3.23
CA VAL A 249 -12.30 12.88 4.42
C VAL A 249 -13.23 12.29 5.50
N GLU A 250 -14.56 12.30 5.31
CA GLU A 250 -15.50 11.73 6.30
C GLU A 250 -16.37 10.56 5.81
N ASP A 251 -16.38 10.28 4.51
CA ASP A 251 -17.39 9.40 3.92
C ASP A 251 -16.98 7.92 3.84
N LEU A 252 -15.67 7.62 3.92
CA LEU A 252 -15.17 6.24 3.88
C LEU A 252 -15.40 5.47 5.19
N ALA A 253 -15.54 6.16 6.32
CA ALA A 253 -15.82 5.54 7.62
C ALA A 253 -17.32 5.18 7.81
N LYS A 254 -18.21 5.80 7.02
CA LYS A 254 -19.66 5.59 7.09
C LYS A 254 -20.18 4.53 6.09
N ARG A 255 -19.45 4.22 5.02
CA ARG A 255 -19.85 3.29 3.95
C ARG A 255 -19.69 1.78 4.27
N VAL A 256 -19.63 1.40 5.55
CA VAL A 256 -19.63 -0.01 6.00
C VAL A 256 -21.05 -0.55 6.29
N ALA A 257 -22.11 0.17 5.92
CA ALA A 257 -23.47 -0.37 5.84
C ALA A 257 -24.10 -0.07 4.46
N PRO A 258 -24.97 -0.95 3.91
CA PRO A 258 -25.30 -0.94 2.49
C PRO A 258 -26.53 -0.07 2.18
N ALA A 259 -26.44 0.86 1.22
CA ALA A 259 -27.55 1.36 0.38
C ALA A 259 -27.00 2.31 -0.73
N PRO A 260 -27.83 2.76 -1.70
CA PRO A 260 -27.98 2.21 -3.05
C PRO A 260 -27.34 3.09 -4.14
N ALA A 261 -27.20 2.52 -5.34
CA ALA A 261 -26.48 3.09 -6.47
C ALA A 261 -27.23 4.20 -7.21
N THR A 262 -26.48 5.24 -7.62
CA THR A 262 -26.78 6.08 -8.80
C THR A 262 -25.51 6.27 -9.63
N SER A 263 -25.72 6.28 -10.95
CA SER A 263 -24.85 5.73 -11.99
C SER A 263 -24.00 6.73 -12.77
N LEU A 264 -22.76 6.34 -13.07
CA LEU A 264 -21.98 6.73 -14.27
C LEU A 264 -21.28 5.45 -14.77
N THR A 265 -21.52 5.10 -16.03
CA THR A 265 -21.36 3.75 -16.60
C THR A 265 -19.90 3.36 -16.87
N THR A 266 -19.28 2.66 -15.91
CA THR A 266 -18.35 1.58 -16.22
C THR A 266 -19.15 0.36 -16.69
N PRO A 267 -18.66 -0.46 -17.66
CA PRO A 267 -19.30 -1.75 -17.92
C PRO A 267 -19.32 -2.51 -16.59
N SER A 268 -20.51 -2.95 -16.18
CA SER A 268 -20.65 -3.67 -14.90
C SER A 268 -19.68 -4.86 -14.88
N SER A 269 -19.13 -5.17 -13.71
CA SER A 269 -18.24 -6.31 -13.50
C SER A 269 -18.84 -7.64 -14.03
N ASP A 270 -20.17 -7.76 -14.04
CA ASP A 270 -20.93 -8.83 -14.71
C ASP A 270 -20.58 -8.99 -16.19
N HIS A 271 -20.55 -7.88 -16.93
CA HIS A 271 -20.32 -7.88 -18.36
C HIS A 271 -18.90 -8.35 -18.68
N ALA A 272 -17.91 -7.96 -17.87
CA ALA A 272 -16.53 -8.40 -18.04
C ALA A 272 -16.38 -9.92 -17.85
N VAL A 273 -17.00 -10.48 -16.80
CA VAL A 273 -16.98 -11.94 -16.53
C VAL A 273 -17.70 -12.71 -17.64
N LEU A 274 -18.88 -12.27 -18.06
CA LEU A 274 -19.62 -12.92 -19.15
C LEU A 274 -18.90 -12.81 -20.49
N SER A 275 -18.32 -11.65 -20.80
CA SER A 275 -17.52 -11.45 -22.00
C SER A 275 -16.32 -12.39 -22.01
N ALA A 276 -15.56 -12.45 -20.91
CA ALA A 276 -14.43 -13.36 -20.77
C ALA A 276 -14.86 -14.82 -20.96
N LEU A 277 -15.90 -15.28 -20.26
CA LEU A 277 -16.44 -16.62 -20.42
C LEU A 277 -16.86 -16.90 -21.87
N SER A 278 -17.54 -15.96 -22.54
CA SER A 278 -17.98 -16.13 -23.93
C SER A 278 -16.82 -16.31 -24.93
N GLN A 279 -15.63 -15.80 -24.61
CA GLN A 279 -14.44 -15.87 -25.45
C GLN A 279 -13.55 -17.08 -25.13
N MET A 280 -13.75 -17.74 -23.98
CA MET A 280 -12.94 -18.88 -23.59
C MET A 280 -13.14 -20.08 -24.53
N ASN A 281 -12.02 -20.70 -24.90
CA ASN A 281 -11.99 -21.95 -25.65
C ASN A 281 -12.08 -23.15 -24.71
N ILE A 282 -13.27 -23.38 -24.17
CA ILE A 282 -13.58 -24.54 -23.33
C ILE A 282 -13.52 -25.80 -24.21
N ASN A 283 -12.82 -26.84 -23.75
CA ASN A 283 -12.54 -28.07 -24.49
C ASN A 283 -11.67 -27.93 -25.76
N GLY A 284 -11.02 -26.78 -26.00
CA GLY A 284 -10.16 -26.52 -27.17
C GLY A 284 -8.98 -27.47 -27.41
N PHE A 285 -8.80 -28.48 -26.55
CA PHE A 285 -7.73 -29.48 -26.58
C PHE A 285 -7.83 -30.50 -27.74
N GLN A 286 -8.65 -30.26 -28.78
CA GLN A 286 -8.85 -31.23 -29.86
C GLN A 286 -7.75 -31.25 -30.94
N GLY A 287 -6.65 -30.50 -30.82
CA GLY A 287 -5.55 -30.70 -31.80
C GLY A 287 -4.40 -29.71 -31.86
N ALA A 288 -4.28 -28.70 -30.99
CA ALA A 288 -3.17 -27.75 -31.04
C ALA A 288 -2.60 -27.48 -29.64
N ASN A 289 -1.33 -27.09 -29.59
CA ASN A 289 -0.44 -27.01 -28.42
C ASN A 289 -0.87 -26.05 -27.27
N GLU A 290 -2.13 -25.63 -27.20
CA GLU A 290 -2.63 -24.73 -26.17
C GLU A 290 -3.46 -25.49 -25.11
N PRO A 291 -3.20 -25.29 -23.82
CA PRO A 291 -4.05 -25.82 -22.77
C PRO A 291 -5.43 -25.15 -22.85
N GLY A 292 -6.49 -25.95 -23.00
CA GLY A 292 -7.86 -25.43 -22.96
C GLY A 292 -8.12 -24.66 -21.67
N ALA A 293 -8.87 -23.56 -21.76
CA ALA A 293 -9.14 -22.67 -20.63
C ALA A 293 -10.18 -23.24 -19.64
N GLY A 294 -10.81 -24.37 -20.00
CA GLY A 294 -11.74 -25.11 -19.18
C GLY A 294 -12.24 -26.39 -19.85
N TRP A 295 -13.12 -27.12 -19.16
CA TRP A 295 -13.64 -28.42 -19.61
C TRP A 295 -15.09 -28.67 -19.18
N THR A 296 -15.86 -29.36 -20.03
CA THR A 296 -17.20 -29.87 -19.68
C THR A 296 -17.54 -31.11 -20.51
N ASN A 297 -18.50 -31.91 -20.04
CA ASN A 297 -19.07 -33.02 -20.81
C ASN A 297 -20.58 -33.13 -20.56
N ALA A 298 -21.26 -34.02 -21.28
CA ALA A 298 -22.70 -34.22 -21.15
C ALA A 298 -23.14 -34.71 -19.75
N SER A 299 -22.28 -35.46 -19.04
CA SER A 299 -22.58 -36.03 -17.72
C SER A 299 -22.37 -35.05 -16.55
N LEU A 300 -21.78 -33.89 -16.80
CA LEU A 300 -21.54 -32.85 -15.81
C LEU A 300 -22.62 -31.77 -15.91
N ASN A 301 -23.14 -31.38 -14.76
CA ASN A 301 -24.00 -30.21 -14.59
C ASN A 301 -23.21 -28.90 -14.46
N CYS A 302 -21.89 -28.94 -14.67
CA CYS A 302 -21.01 -27.77 -14.54
C CYS A 302 -20.00 -27.67 -15.69
N VAL A 303 -19.42 -26.48 -15.82
CA VAL A 303 -18.25 -26.18 -16.64
C VAL A 303 -17.08 -25.90 -15.70
N LEU A 304 -15.98 -26.64 -15.88
CA LEU A 304 -14.76 -26.45 -15.11
C LEU A 304 -13.96 -25.34 -15.78
N VAL A 305 -13.66 -24.27 -15.06
CA VAL A 305 -12.90 -23.14 -15.61
C VAL A 305 -11.65 -22.92 -14.76
N LEU A 306 -10.49 -22.77 -15.39
CA LEU A 306 -9.26 -22.40 -14.69
C LEU A 306 -9.37 -20.95 -14.23
N LEU A 307 -9.30 -20.72 -12.93
CA LEU A 307 -9.39 -19.37 -12.37
C LEU A 307 -8.29 -18.44 -12.91
N PRO A 308 -7.02 -18.89 -13.07
CA PRO A 308 -5.99 -18.05 -13.70
C PRO A 308 -6.33 -17.63 -15.14
N SER A 309 -6.87 -18.54 -15.96
CA SER A 309 -7.24 -18.23 -17.35
C SER A 309 -8.43 -17.28 -17.44
N LEU A 310 -9.38 -17.41 -16.51
CA LEU A 310 -10.51 -16.49 -16.41
C LEU A 310 -10.04 -15.08 -15.97
N ILE A 311 -9.14 -15.02 -14.98
CA ILE A 311 -8.52 -13.75 -14.54
C ILE A 311 -7.75 -13.11 -15.67
N GLU A 312 -6.95 -13.86 -16.42
CA GLU A 312 -6.17 -13.36 -17.55
C GLU A 312 -7.08 -12.76 -18.64
N LYS A 313 -8.19 -13.42 -18.95
CA LYS A 313 -9.17 -12.96 -19.93
C LYS A 313 -9.95 -11.72 -19.51
N ILE A 314 -10.20 -11.55 -18.21
CA ILE A 314 -10.74 -10.29 -17.67
C ILE A 314 -9.63 -9.20 -17.64
N GLY A 315 -8.42 -9.66 -17.31
CA GLY A 315 -7.11 -9.00 -17.21
C GLY A 315 -6.68 -8.16 -18.40
N GLU A 316 -7.13 -8.52 -19.60
CA GLU A 316 -6.88 -7.74 -20.83
C GLU A 316 -7.52 -6.32 -20.75
N SER A 317 -8.39 -6.05 -19.77
CA SER A 317 -9.01 -4.73 -19.54
C SER A 317 -8.85 -4.16 -18.12
N GLU A 318 -8.87 -5.00 -17.07
CA GLU A 318 -8.64 -4.65 -15.66
C GLU A 318 -8.03 -5.90 -14.99
N HIS A 319 -7.09 -5.81 -14.04
CA HIS A 319 -6.47 -7.00 -13.41
C HIS A 319 -7.24 -7.45 -12.14
N PRO A 320 -8.33 -8.25 -12.24
CA PRO A 320 -9.09 -8.63 -11.05
C PRO A 320 -8.33 -9.64 -10.19
N SER A 321 -8.49 -9.54 -8.88
CA SER A 321 -8.05 -10.60 -7.98
C SER A 321 -8.90 -11.86 -8.15
N ALA A 322 -8.33 -13.03 -7.87
CA ALA A 322 -9.07 -14.30 -7.83
C ALA A 322 -10.33 -14.23 -6.95
N ARG A 323 -10.25 -13.51 -5.83
CA ARG A 323 -11.40 -13.31 -4.93
C ARG A 323 -12.49 -12.46 -5.56
N THR A 324 -12.12 -11.43 -6.32
CA THR A 324 -13.07 -10.57 -7.04
C THR A 324 -13.83 -11.38 -8.07
N VAL A 325 -13.12 -12.18 -8.89
CA VAL A 325 -13.74 -13.03 -9.91
C VAL A 325 -14.68 -14.07 -9.27
N THR A 326 -14.25 -14.72 -8.18
CA THR A 326 -15.10 -15.70 -7.48
C THR A 326 -16.33 -15.04 -6.86
N ALA A 327 -16.19 -13.86 -6.24
CA ALA A 327 -17.31 -13.13 -5.66
C ALA A 327 -18.33 -12.68 -6.73
N GLU A 328 -17.87 -12.30 -7.91
CA GLU A 328 -18.76 -11.95 -9.02
C GLU A 328 -19.48 -13.19 -9.57
N LEU A 329 -18.78 -14.31 -9.76
CA LEU A 329 -19.42 -15.58 -10.13
C LEU A 329 -20.48 -16.02 -9.09
N GLU A 330 -20.20 -15.82 -7.80
CA GLU A 330 -21.15 -16.08 -6.71
C GLU A 330 -22.36 -15.15 -6.78
N ARG A 331 -22.14 -13.84 -6.96
CA ARG A 331 -23.20 -12.83 -7.11
C ARG A 331 -24.11 -13.13 -8.30
N MET A 332 -23.55 -13.62 -9.40
CA MET A 332 -24.29 -14.04 -10.60
C MET A 332 -25.01 -15.39 -10.43
N SER A 333 -24.84 -16.05 -9.29
CA SER A 333 -25.28 -17.43 -9.02
C SER A 333 -24.74 -18.43 -10.04
N LEU A 334 -23.54 -18.17 -10.55
CA LEU A 334 -22.82 -19.03 -11.49
C LEU A 334 -21.85 -19.97 -10.76
N LEU A 335 -21.33 -19.57 -9.61
CA LEU A 335 -20.38 -20.37 -8.85
C LEU A 335 -21.09 -21.54 -8.12
N MET A 336 -20.59 -22.76 -8.33
CA MET A 336 -20.99 -23.92 -7.53
C MET A 336 -19.97 -24.15 -6.41
N ASP A 337 -20.38 -23.91 -5.16
CA ASP A 337 -19.57 -24.15 -3.96
C ASP A 337 -19.59 -25.61 -3.49
N THR A 338 -20.60 -26.37 -3.95
CA THR A 338 -20.90 -27.74 -3.55
C THR A 338 -21.05 -28.65 -4.76
N TYR A 339 -20.34 -29.78 -4.76
CA TYR A 339 -20.40 -30.77 -5.83
C TYR A 339 -20.30 -32.20 -5.28
N LYS A 340 -21.33 -33.02 -5.50
CA LYS A 340 -21.42 -34.41 -5.04
C LYS A 340 -21.07 -34.60 -3.55
N GLY A 341 -21.61 -33.73 -2.69
CA GLY A 341 -21.37 -33.75 -1.24
C GLY A 341 -20.03 -33.17 -0.77
N MET A 342 -19.21 -32.67 -1.69
CA MET A 342 -18.00 -31.91 -1.36
C MET A 342 -18.33 -30.41 -1.39
N THR A 343 -18.03 -29.69 -0.31
CA THR A 343 -18.21 -28.23 -0.23
C THR A 343 -16.86 -27.54 -0.04
N THR A 344 -16.67 -26.40 -0.68
CA THR A 344 -15.43 -25.60 -0.55
C THR A 344 -15.75 -24.22 -0.01
N VAL A 345 -14.92 -23.72 0.90
CA VAL A 345 -15.08 -22.36 1.47
C VAL A 345 -14.63 -21.28 0.48
N THR A 346 -13.72 -21.63 -0.44
CA THR A 346 -13.10 -20.68 -1.37
C THR A 346 -13.75 -20.68 -2.76
N GLY A 347 -14.74 -21.53 -3.01
CA GLY A 347 -15.34 -21.71 -4.33
C GLY A 347 -14.43 -22.38 -5.37
N SER A 348 -13.30 -22.95 -4.94
CA SER A 348 -12.27 -23.50 -5.82
C SER A 348 -12.02 -24.98 -5.53
N PHE A 349 -11.88 -25.77 -6.59
CA PHE A 349 -11.65 -27.21 -6.55
C PHE A 349 -10.30 -27.58 -7.18
N SER A 350 -9.85 -28.80 -6.88
CA SER A 350 -8.79 -29.47 -7.64
C SER A 350 -9.43 -30.52 -8.54
N CYS A 351 -9.02 -30.61 -9.80
CA CYS A 351 -9.53 -31.63 -10.70
C CYS A 351 -8.41 -32.39 -11.42
N LYS A 352 -8.66 -33.65 -11.73
CA LYS A 352 -7.82 -34.45 -12.61
C LYS A 352 -8.56 -34.64 -13.93
N ILE A 353 -7.92 -34.25 -15.04
CA ILE A 353 -8.47 -34.33 -16.39
C ILE A 353 -7.52 -35.18 -17.23
N GLY A 354 -7.98 -36.38 -17.59
CA GLY A 354 -7.11 -37.42 -18.12
C GLY A 354 -6.02 -37.77 -17.09
N ILE A 355 -4.77 -37.50 -17.45
CA ILE A 355 -3.61 -37.75 -16.58
C ILE A 355 -3.15 -36.50 -15.79
N LYS A 356 -3.56 -35.30 -16.19
CA LYS A 356 -3.09 -34.02 -15.60
C LYS A 356 -3.96 -33.58 -14.43
N VAL A 357 -3.35 -32.97 -13.43
CA VAL A 357 -4.03 -32.39 -12.26
C VAL A 357 -3.98 -30.86 -12.37
N TYR A 358 -5.12 -30.22 -12.18
CA TYR A 358 -5.30 -28.79 -12.16
C TYR A 358 -5.79 -28.35 -10.78
N ARG A 359 -5.25 -27.23 -10.30
CA ARG A 359 -5.64 -26.57 -9.06
C ARG A 359 -6.37 -25.27 -9.39
N ASP A 360 -7.09 -24.73 -8.42
CA ASP A 360 -7.81 -23.46 -8.54
C ASP A 360 -8.82 -23.43 -9.70
N VAL A 361 -9.62 -24.49 -9.75
CA VAL A 361 -10.67 -24.66 -10.76
C VAL A 361 -12.00 -24.22 -10.16
N VAL A 362 -12.66 -23.26 -10.78
CA VAL A 362 -14.03 -22.89 -10.41
C VAL A 362 -15.02 -23.76 -11.18
N LEU A 363 -16.09 -24.16 -10.51
CA LEU A 363 -17.19 -24.89 -11.13
C LEU A 363 -18.30 -23.91 -11.44
N VAL A 364 -18.60 -23.74 -12.74
CA VAL A 364 -19.63 -22.82 -13.22
C VAL A 364 -20.89 -23.61 -13.54
N ASP A 365 -22.05 -23.23 -12.98
CA ASP A 365 -23.33 -23.89 -13.20
C ASP A 365 -23.71 -23.84 -14.69
N LYS A 366 -23.89 -25.01 -15.28
CA LYS A 366 -24.14 -25.14 -16.72
C LYS A 366 -25.53 -24.64 -17.11
N ALA A 367 -26.55 -24.89 -16.30
CA ALA A 367 -27.91 -24.45 -16.60
C ALA A 367 -28.03 -22.93 -16.52
N ARG A 368 -27.41 -22.33 -15.49
CA ARG A 368 -27.38 -20.88 -15.33
C ARG A 368 -26.57 -20.19 -16.41
N LEU A 369 -25.42 -20.77 -16.77
CA LEU A 369 -24.59 -20.25 -17.86
C LEU A 369 -25.30 -20.33 -19.22
N ALA A 370 -26.06 -21.40 -19.48
CA ALA A 370 -26.88 -21.52 -20.70
C ALA A 370 -27.93 -20.41 -20.81
N ALA A 371 -28.53 -20.02 -19.69
CA ALA A 371 -29.52 -18.95 -19.63
C ALA A 371 -28.90 -17.57 -19.91
N LEU A 372 -27.65 -17.35 -19.47
CA LEU A 372 -26.93 -16.08 -19.67
C LEU A 372 -26.22 -15.97 -21.02
N LEU A 373 -25.77 -17.10 -21.58
CA LEU A 373 -25.04 -17.19 -22.85
C LEU A 373 -25.65 -18.30 -23.73
N PRO A 374 -26.85 -18.09 -24.30
CA PRO A 374 -27.54 -19.10 -25.10
C PRO A 374 -26.70 -19.51 -26.33
N GLY A 375 -26.69 -20.81 -26.64
CA GLY A 375 -25.93 -21.40 -27.76
C GLY A 375 -24.43 -21.59 -27.50
N LYS A 376 -23.84 -20.96 -26.47
CA LYS A 376 -22.39 -21.06 -26.22
C LYS A 376 -21.96 -22.46 -25.77
N LEU A 377 -22.76 -23.13 -24.94
CA LEU A 377 -22.45 -24.48 -24.47
C LEU A 377 -22.34 -25.51 -25.60
N GLU A 378 -23.18 -25.37 -26.62
CA GLU A 378 -23.15 -26.23 -27.81
C GLU A 378 -21.86 -26.01 -28.60
N SER A 379 -21.42 -24.75 -28.72
CA SER A 379 -20.18 -24.38 -29.40
C SER A 379 -18.92 -24.94 -28.73
N TRP A 380 -18.95 -25.15 -27.41
CA TRP A 380 -17.82 -25.73 -26.66
C TRP A 380 -17.72 -27.26 -26.75
N GLY A 381 -18.79 -27.93 -27.21
CA GLY A 381 -18.83 -29.39 -27.31
C GLY A 381 -18.63 -30.12 -25.97
N SER A 382 -18.13 -31.36 -26.03
CA SER A 382 -17.84 -32.19 -24.86
C SER A 382 -16.44 -32.79 -24.94
N THR A 383 -15.71 -32.78 -23.82
CA THR A 383 -14.43 -33.50 -23.75
C THR A 383 -14.65 -35.00 -23.60
N ASN A 384 -13.83 -35.79 -24.31
CA ASN A 384 -13.74 -37.25 -24.15
C ASN A 384 -12.83 -37.67 -22.99
N LEU A 385 -12.19 -36.71 -22.30
CA LEU A 385 -11.29 -36.99 -21.20
C LEU A 385 -12.07 -37.32 -19.91
N LYS A 386 -11.55 -38.27 -19.14
CA LYS A 386 -12.07 -38.58 -17.80
C LYS A 386 -11.80 -37.40 -16.85
N ILE A 387 -12.86 -36.84 -16.27
CA ILE A 387 -12.79 -35.75 -15.28
C ILE A 387 -13.06 -36.32 -13.89
N ARG A 388 -12.19 -36.03 -12.93
CA ARG A 388 -12.38 -36.31 -11.50
C ARG A 388 -12.22 -35.02 -10.70
N ILE A 389 -13.28 -34.57 -10.05
CA ILE A 389 -13.29 -33.38 -9.18
C ILE A 389 -12.99 -33.83 -7.74
N SER A 390 -12.20 -33.04 -7.03
CA SER A 390 -11.80 -33.25 -5.64
C SER A 390 -11.66 -31.91 -4.92
N VAL A 391 -11.80 -31.92 -3.59
CA VAL A 391 -11.50 -30.75 -2.77
C VAL A 391 -9.98 -30.50 -2.79
N PRO A 392 -9.50 -29.24 -2.75
CA PRO A 392 -8.07 -28.97 -2.65
C PRO A 392 -7.48 -29.65 -1.43
N THR A 393 -6.50 -30.54 -1.62
CA THR A 393 -5.67 -31.03 -0.53
C THR A 393 -4.90 -29.83 0.02
N ARG A 394 -5.11 -29.46 1.29
CA ARG A 394 -4.25 -28.46 1.97
C ARG A 394 -2.82 -28.97 1.83
N GLY A 395 -2.03 -28.27 1.00
CA GLY A 395 -0.62 -28.56 0.78
C GLY A 395 0.22 -28.14 1.98
#